data_AF-A0A2M7PKE3-F1
#
_entry.id   AF-A0A2M7PKE3-F1
#
_cell.length_a   1.000
_cell.length_b   1.000
_cell.length_c   1.000
_cell.angle_alpha   90.00
_cell.angle_beta   90.00
_cell.angle_gamma   90.00
#
_symmetry.space_group_name_H-M   'P 1'
#
loop_
_entity.id
_entity.type
_entity.pdbx_description
1 polymer ?
#
loop_
_entity_poly.entity_id
_entity_poly.type
_entity_poly.pdbx_seq_one_letter_code
_entity_poly.pdbx_strand_id
1 'polypeptide(L)' 'GINQNLNGNVKYAAGLDINPGSQFQSRLYYHNRQTSMDSLATEQMFSLFAGYRIKDLFRFGGEFNYIKNLN' A
#
# COMPACT_ATOMS: atom_id res chain seq x y z
N GLY A 1 -11.91 -6.36 -0.71
CA GLY A 1 -13.32 -5.91 -0.78
C GLY A 1 -13.33 -4.50 -1.31
N ILE A 2 -14.24 -4.19 -2.25
CA ILE A 2 -14.38 -2.85 -2.82
C ILE A 2 -15.27 -2.04 -1.87
N ASN A 3 -14.78 -0.91 -1.35
CA ASN A 3 -15.54 -0.04 -0.47
C ASN A 3 -15.83 1.27 -1.23
N GLN A 4 -17.08 1.44 -1.70
CA GLN A 4 -17.54 2.64 -2.39
C GLN A 4 -18.15 3.59 -1.36
N ASN A 5 -17.64 4.83 -1.27
CA ASN A 5 -18.30 5.88 -0.49
C ASN A 5 -19.44 6.51 -1.31
N LEU A 6 -20.43 7.09 -0.61
CA LEU A 6 -21.69 7.71 -1.10
C LEU A 6 -21.59 8.71 -2.29
N ASN A 7 -20.39 9.07 -2.74
CA ASN A 7 -20.14 10.00 -3.85
C ASN A 7 -19.69 9.31 -5.16
N GLY A 8 -19.71 7.97 -5.25
CA GLY A 8 -19.31 7.24 -6.47
C GLY A 8 -17.79 7.12 -6.68
N ASN A 9 -16.99 7.67 -5.77
CA ASN A 9 -15.54 7.58 -5.83
C ASN A 9 -15.06 6.17 -5.54
N VAL A 10 -14.42 5.54 -6.52
CA VAL A 10 -13.93 4.18 -6.36
C VAL A 10 -12.56 4.20 -5.71
N LYS A 11 -12.44 3.51 -4.58
CA LYS A 11 -11.17 3.26 -3.90
C LYS A 11 -10.79 1.81 -4.13
N TYR A 12 -9.72 1.59 -4.88
CA TYR A 12 -9.14 0.27 -5.08
C TYR A 12 -7.87 0.17 -4.25
N ALA A 13 -7.76 -0.88 -3.45
CA ALA A 13 -6.54 -1.20 -2.74
C ALA A 13 -6.29 -2.69 -2.84
N ALA A 14 -5.05 -3.05 -3.12
CA ALA A 14 -4.58 -4.42 -3.22
C ALA A 14 -3.22 -4.52 -2.52
N GLY A 15 -3.02 -5.60 -1.78
CA GLY A 15 -1.77 -5.88 -1.11
C GLY A 15 -1.42 -7.35 -1.23
N LEU A 16 -0.13 -7.63 -1.30
CA LEU A 16 0.42 -8.97 -1.29
C LEU A 16 1.53 -9.03 -0.24
N ASP A 17 1.34 -9.89 0.75
CA ASP A 17 2.33 -10.21 1.77
C ASP A 17 3.11 -11.46 1.35
N ILE A 18 4.43 -11.38 1.32
CA ILE A 18 5.33 -12.47 0.94
C ILE A 18 6.29 -12.70 2.12
N ASN A 19 6.12 -13.84 2.79
CA ASN A 19 6.91 -14.18 3.98
C ASN A 19 7.61 -15.52 3.75
N PRO A 20 8.77 -15.55 3.07
CA PRO A 20 9.52 -16.77 2.90
C PRO A 20 10.16 -17.16 4.24
N GLY A 21 9.54 -18.12 4.92
CA GLY A 21 9.93 -18.54 6.27
C GLY A 21 9.56 -17.53 7.37
N SER A 22 10.11 -17.72 8.57
CA SER A 22 9.79 -16.90 9.75
C SER A 22 10.67 -15.64 9.90
N GLN A 23 11.73 -15.55 9.12
CA GLN A 23 12.76 -14.51 9.27
C GLN A 23 12.58 -13.35 8.29
N PHE A 24 12.00 -13.58 7.11
CA PHE A 24 11.79 -12.55 6.09
C PHE A 24 10.31 -12.18 6.01
N GLN A 25 10.05 -10.88 5.94
CA GLN A 25 8.72 -10.34 5.67
C GLN A 25 8.81 -9.24 4.63
N SER A 26 8.08 -9.38 3.53
CA SER A 26 7.88 -8.31 2.57
C SER A 26 6.42 -8.09 2.26
N ARG A 27 6.09 -6.88 1.83
CA ARG A 27 4.75 -6.47 1.43
C ARG A 27 4.83 -5.58 0.22
N LEU A 28 4.02 -5.87 -0.77
CA LEU A 28 3.71 -5.00 -1.89
C LEU A 28 2.30 -4.48 -1.68
N TYR A 29 2.10 -3.18 -1.76
CA TYR A 29 0.80 -2.57 -1.60
C TYR A 29 0.57 -1.52 -2.67
N TYR A 30 -0.60 -1.54 -3.27
CA TYR A 30 -1.05 -0.57 -4.24
C TYR A 30 -2.41 -0.03 -3.81
N HIS A 31 -2.60 1.27 -3.89
CA HIS A 31 -3.94 1.84 -3.85
C HIS A 31 -4.14 2.94 -4.87
N ASN A 32 -5.39 3.07 -5.29
CA ASN A 32 -5.93 4.11 -6.12
C ASN A 32 -7.10 4.74 -5.37
N ARG A 33 -7.02 6.06 -5.16
CA ARG A 33 -8.03 6.84 -4.46
C ARG A 33 -8.45 8.01 -5.34
N GLN A 34 -9.70 7.98 -5.79
CA GLN A 34 -10.34 9.12 -6.43
C GLN A 34 -10.79 10.13 -5.35
N THR A 35 -10.39 11.40 -5.49
CA THR A 35 -10.73 12.46 -4.53
C THR A 35 -12.12 13.03 -4.78
N SER A 36 -12.82 13.42 -3.70
CA SER A 36 -14.28 13.69 -3.72
C SER A 36 -14.67 15.15 -3.93
N MET A 37 -13.71 16.03 -4.18
CA MET A 37 -13.95 17.47 -4.26
C MET A 37 -13.11 18.08 -5.38
N ASP A 38 -13.79 18.56 -6.43
CA ASP A 38 -13.35 19.49 -7.48
C ASP A 38 -12.03 19.23 -8.24
N SER A 39 -11.34 18.14 -7.95
CA SER A 39 -10.15 17.74 -8.65
C SER A 39 -10.34 16.33 -9.19
N LEU A 40 -10.16 16.17 -10.51
CA LEU A 40 -10.04 14.85 -11.14
C LEU A 40 -8.77 14.11 -10.66
N ALA A 41 -8.01 14.69 -9.72
CA ALA A 41 -6.87 14.10 -9.07
C ALA A 41 -7.19 12.71 -8.52
N THR A 42 -6.69 11.73 -9.25
CA THR A 42 -6.61 10.33 -8.86
C THR A 42 -5.26 10.12 -8.21
N GLU A 43 -5.26 9.84 -6.91
CA GLU A 43 -4.05 9.49 -6.17
C GLU A 43 -3.76 8.01 -6.36
N GLN A 44 -2.59 7.69 -6.90
CA GLN A 44 -2.06 6.35 -6.96
C GLN A 44 -0.86 6.24 -6.05
N MET A 45 -0.83 5.23 -5.18
CA MET A 45 0.33 4.92 -4.36
C MET A 45 0.80 3.50 -4.60
N PHE A 46 2.11 3.36 -4.68
CA PHE A 46 2.80 2.10 -4.60
C PHE A 46 3.67 2.09 -3.35
N SER A 47 3.58 1.02 -2.56
CA SER A 47 4.34 0.83 -1.35
C SER A 47 5.03 -0.53 -1.38
N LEU A 48 6.31 -0.52 -1.00
CA LEU A 48 7.13 -1.72 -0.87
C LEU A 48 7.75 -1.71 0.53
N PHE A 49 7.49 -2.76 1.28
CA PHE A 49 8.13 -3.03 2.55
C PHE A 49 8.98 -4.29 2.44
N ALA A 50 10.18 -4.25 3.02
CA ALA A 50 11.00 -5.42 3.24
C ALA A 50 11.60 -5.36 4.64
N GLY A 51 11.49 -6.45 5.37
CA GLY A 51 11.97 -6.59 6.72
C GLY A 51 12.60 -7.94 6.97
N TYR A 52 13.57 -7.95 7.86
CA TYR A 52 14.26 -9.13 8.33
C TYR A 52 14.24 -9.18 9.86
N ARG A 53 14.12 -10.40 10.37
CA ARG A 53 14.07 -10.71 11.79
C ARG A 53 15.29 -11.54 12.15
N ILE A 54 16.17 -11.01 13.00
CA ILE A 54 17.27 -11.76 13.62
C ILE A 54 16.76 -12.34 14.94
N LYS A 55 16.42 -13.63 14.92
CA LYS A 55 15.77 -14.35 16.04
C LYS A 55 14.49 -13.62 16.50
N ASP A 56 13.85 -14.05 17.57
CA ASP A 56 12.67 -13.35 18.10
C ASP A 56 13.00 -12.06 18.89
N LEU A 57 14.20 -11.50 18.67
CA LEU A 57 14.73 -10.39 19.46
C LEU A 57 14.80 -9.08 18.68
N PHE A 58 15.22 -9.12 17.42
CA PHE A 58 15.40 -7.91 16.62
C PHE A 58 14.72 -8.02 15.26
N ARG A 59 14.06 -6.94 14.86
CA ARG A 59 13.48 -6.78 13.53
C ARG A 59 13.90 -5.43 12.97
N PHE A 60 14.39 -5.44 11.75
CA PHE A 60 14.67 -4.23 10.98
C PHE A 60 13.99 -4.35 9.62
N GLY A 61 13.64 -3.21 9.05
CA GLY A 61 13.01 -3.18 7.75
C GLY A 61 12.94 -1.75 7.23
N GLY A 62 12.80 -1.66 5.92
CA GLY A 62 12.58 -0.41 5.21
C GLY A 62 11.22 -0.44 4.54
N GLU A 63 10.60 0.73 4.48
CA GLU A 63 9.43 0.98 3.66
C GLU A 63 9.75 2.05 2.65
N PHE A 64 9.36 1.83 1.41
CA PHE A 64 9.42 2.80 0.33
C PHE A 64 8.01 3.06 -0.18
N ASN A 65 7.61 4.33 -0.18
CA ASN A 65 6.32 4.78 -0.65
C ASN A 65 6.50 5.74 -1.81
N TYR A 66 5.82 5.46 -2.92
CA TYR A 66 5.74 6.32 -4.08
C TYR A 66 4.29 6.73 -4.30
N ILE A 67 4.02 8.04 -4.30
CA ILE A 67 2.70 8.60 -4.53
C ILE A 67 2.74 9.43 -5.81
N LYS A 68 1.76 9.22 -6.68
CA LYS A 68 1.55 10.00 -7.89
C LYS A 68 0.10 10.50 -7.92
N ASN A 69 -0.05 11.81 -8.07
CA ASN A 69 -1.33 12.44 -8.31
C ASN A 69 -1.51 12.60 -9.82
N LEU A 70 -2.53 11.95 -10.37
CA LEU A 70 -2.91 12.04 -11.78
C LEU A 70 -4.07 13.03 -11.89
N ASN A 71 -3.84 14.18 -12.53
CA ASN A 71 -4.88 15.15 -12.87
C ASN A 71 -5.57 14.80 -14.19
#